data_AF-A0A2D9TDD0-F1
#
_entry.id   AF-A0A2D9TDD0-F1
#
_cell.length_a   1.000
_cell.length_b   1.000
_cell.length_c   1.000
_cell.angle_alpha   90.00
_cell.angle_beta   90.00
_cell.angle_gamma   90.00
#
_symmetry.space_group_name_H-M   'P 1'
#
loop_
_entity.id
_entity.type
_entity.pdbx_description
1 polymer ?
#
loop_
_entity_poly.entity_id
_entity_poly.type
_entity_poly.pdbx_seq_one_letter_code
_entity_poly.pdbx_strand_id
1 'polypeptide(L)'
;MALELLMLASLGLLIGPTISALGARVAPAGALLDGFAFALVGVLVVAFLVPDVVGRLGVFGLLLTAGGATVPWVLHRLAAGYRSVGVLFVALAHAAVDGAVLAVGSDEPALAAAVVAHRLPVGVVVVVAARAARNPTRTMWAVTGAMVAATAAGFVGAPGLMSVLPDAGPAMLEAVVAGCSCTSSSCPTDGGVTRPRCLATATVTEPLATAMETLATVPSTAPLATVTASLARVTVTEATVTEPPLRPRR
;
A
#
# COMPACT_ATOMS: atom_id res chain seq x y z
N MET A 1 -0.66 13.72 -20.83
CA MET A 1 -1.58 12.75 -20.19
C MET A 1 -0.92 11.90 -19.12
N ALA A 2 -0.06 10.92 -19.42
CA ALA A 2 0.46 10.01 -18.37
C ALA A 2 1.18 10.72 -17.19
N LEU A 3 1.99 11.74 -17.50
CA LEU A 3 2.64 12.57 -16.46
C LEU A 3 1.64 13.37 -15.61
N GLU A 4 0.54 13.85 -16.21
CA GLU A 4 -0.51 14.59 -15.51
C GLU A 4 -1.24 13.67 -14.51
N LEU A 5 -1.49 12.42 -14.90
CA LEU A 5 -2.08 11.39 -14.03
C LEU A 5 -1.17 11.08 -12.84
N LEU A 6 0.14 10.96 -13.06
CA LEU A 6 1.12 10.79 -11.97
C LEU A 6 1.11 11.98 -11.01
N MET A 7 1.02 13.20 -11.53
CA MET A 7 0.93 14.42 -10.72
C MET A 7 -0.37 14.45 -9.91
N LEU A 8 -1.51 14.14 -10.52
CA LEU A 8 -2.81 14.06 -9.85
C LEU A 8 -2.84 12.99 -8.77
N ALA A 9 -2.29 11.80 -9.05
CA ALA A 9 -2.21 10.69 -8.09
C ALA A 9 -1.30 11.06 -6.90
N SER A 10 -0.19 11.73 -7.17
CA SER A 10 0.72 12.23 -6.12
C SER A 10 0.03 13.31 -5.29
N LEU A 11 -0.67 14.24 -5.94
CA LEU A 11 -1.40 15.31 -5.27
C LEU A 11 -2.51 14.75 -4.36
N GLY A 12 -3.27 13.76 -4.85
CA GLY A 12 -4.27 13.04 -4.07
C GLY A 12 -3.71 12.44 -2.78
N LEU A 13 -2.52 11.84 -2.87
CA LEU A 13 -1.82 11.30 -1.70
C LEU A 13 -1.35 12.39 -0.73
N LEU A 14 -0.92 13.56 -1.24
CA LEU A 14 -0.47 14.70 -0.43
C LEU A 14 -1.63 15.46 0.27
N ILE A 15 -2.88 15.31 -0.19
CA ILE A 15 -4.04 15.98 0.41
C ILE A 15 -4.18 15.61 1.90
N GLY A 16 -4.00 14.34 2.27
CA GLY A 16 -4.09 13.92 3.68
C GLY A 16 -3.06 14.63 4.57
N PRO A 17 -1.75 14.50 4.30
CA PRO A 17 -0.69 15.17 5.05
C PRO A 17 -0.83 16.69 5.12
N THR A 18 -1.22 17.33 4.02
CA THR A 18 -1.41 18.80 3.98
C THR A 18 -2.58 19.23 4.86
N ILE A 19 -3.75 18.59 4.75
CA ILE A 19 -4.90 18.88 5.62
C ILE A 19 -4.53 18.70 7.10
N SER A 20 -3.76 17.66 7.44
CA SER A 20 -3.31 17.44 8.82
C SER A 20 -2.29 18.49 9.28
N ALA A 21 -1.41 18.96 8.39
CA ALA A 21 -0.45 20.02 8.70
C ALA A 21 -1.14 21.37 8.97
N LEU A 22 -2.30 21.61 8.35
CA LEU A 22 -3.15 22.77 8.61
C LEU A 22 -3.93 22.69 9.96
N GLY A 23 -3.70 21.64 10.76
CA GLY A 23 -4.29 21.50 12.09
C GLY A 23 -5.71 20.91 12.12
N ALA A 24 -6.21 20.40 11.00
CA ALA A 24 -7.52 19.78 10.94
C ALA A 24 -7.56 18.44 11.70
N ARG A 25 -8.56 18.25 12.56
CA ARG A 25 -8.77 17.00 13.31
C ARG A 25 -9.52 15.99 12.44
N VAL A 26 -8.79 15.08 11.80
CA VAL A 26 -9.33 14.01 10.94
C VAL A 26 -9.86 12.76 11.68
N ALA A 27 -9.90 12.77 13.03
CA ALA A 27 -10.10 11.56 13.83
C ALA A 27 -11.44 10.79 13.61
N PRO A 28 -12.62 11.43 13.47
CA PRO A 28 -13.86 10.68 13.21
C PRO A 28 -14.05 10.31 11.72
N ALA A 29 -13.27 10.92 10.81
CA ALA A 29 -13.44 10.71 9.38
C ALA A 29 -12.75 9.43 8.89
N GLY A 30 -11.76 8.89 9.63
CA GLY A 30 -10.97 7.72 9.21
C GLY A 30 -11.82 6.52 8.81
N ALA A 31 -12.75 6.09 9.65
CA ALA A 31 -13.60 4.93 9.35
C ALA A 31 -14.53 5.14 8.14
N LEU A 32 -15.01 6.37 7.93
CA LEU A 32 -15.81 6.73 6.77
C LEU A 32 -14.97 6.76 5.49
N LEU A 33 -13.75 7.31 5.56
CA LEU A 33 -12.82 7.30 4.44
C LEU A 33 -12.34 5.89 4.09
N ASP A 34 -12.11 5.04 5.08
CA ASP A 34 -11.73 3.64 4.86
C ASP A 34 -12.88 2.87 4.20
N GLY A 35 -14.10 3.03 4.71
CA GLY A 35 -15.29 2.43 4.10
C GLY A 35 -15.56 2.96 2.69
N PHE A 36 -15.35 4.26 2.46
CA PHE A 36 -15.46 4.87 1.13
C PHE A 36 -14.38 4.35 0.17
N ALA A 37 -13.12 4.27 0.61
CA ALA A 37 -12.03 3.72 -0.18
C ALA A 37 -12.31 2.26 -0.56
N PHE A 38 -12.76 1.47 0.40
CA PHE A 38 -13.14 0.08 0.21
C PHE A 38 -14.26 -0.06 -0.83
N ALA A 39 -15.34 0.70 -0.67
CA ALA A 39 -16.46 0.67 -1.61
C ALA A 39 -16.03 1.12 -3.01
N LEU A 40 -15.21 2.17 -3.09
CA LEU A 40 -14.72 2.72 -4.35
C LEU A 40 -13.83 1.71 -5.09
N VAL A 41 -12.83 1.14 -4.41
CA VAL A 41 -11.92 0.13 -5.00
C VAL A 41 -12.69 -1.14 -5.35
N GLY A 42 -13.59 -1.60 -4.49
CA GLY A 42 -14.42 -2.78 -4.74
C GLY A 42 -15.29 -2.62 -5.97
N VAL A 43 -16.03 -1.51 -6.07
CA VAL A 43 -16.85 -1.19 -7.26
C VAL A 43 -15.97 -1.07 -8.49
N LEU A 44 -14.81 -0.41 -8.39
CA LEU A 44 -13.89 -0.29 -9.53
C LEU A 44 -13.45 -1.65 -10.06
N VAL A 45 -12.94 -2.51 -9.16
CA VAL A 45 -12.41 -3.81 -9.56
C VAL A 45 -13.52 -4.67 -10.16
N VAL A 46 -14.68 -4.73 -9.53
CA VAL A 46 -15.78 -5.60 -10.00
C VAL A 46 -16.46 -5.05 -11.26
N ALA A 47 -16.69 -3.74 -11.35
CA ALA A 47 -17.48 -3.15 -12.43
C ALA A 47 -16.67 -2.78 -13.67
N PHE A 48 -15.36 -2.53 -13.54
CA PHE A 48 -14.52 -2.10 -14.66
C PHE A 48 -13.39 -3.09 -14.95
N LEU A 49 -12.66 -3.50 -13.90
CA LEU A 49 -11.41 -4.26 -14.08
C LEU A 49 -11.65 -5.73 -14.42
N VAL A 50 -12.52 -6.41 -13.66
CA VAL A 50 -12.90 -7.81 -13.92
C VAL A 50 -13.53 -7.98 -15.30
N PRO A 51 -14.53 -7.18 -15.74
CA PRO A 51 -15.13 -7.36 -17.05
C PRO A 51 -14.14 -7.09 -18.21
N ASP A 52 -13.24 -6.10 -18.10
CA ASP A 52 -12.23 -5.87 -19.14
C ASP A 52 -11.22 -7.02 -19.22
N VAL A 53 -10.71 -7.47 -18.07
CA VAL A 53 -9.80 -8.62 -17.99
C VAL A 53 -10.43 -9.90 -18.53
N VAL A 54 -11.71 -10.16 -18.21
CA VAL A 54 -12.46 -11.29 -18.77
C VAL A 54 -12.70 -11.10 -20.27
N GLY A 55 -12.94 -9.88 -20.74
CA GLY A 55 -13.08 -9.57 -22.16
C GLY A 55 -11.81 -9.85 -22.96
N ARG A 56 -10.63 -9.54 -22.41
CA ARG A 56 -9.32 -9.69 -23.09
C ARG A 56 -8.70 -11.09 -22.92
N LEU A 57 -8.81 -11.68 -21.73
CA LEU A 57 -8.14 -12.94 -21.38
C LEU A 57 -9.10 -14.11 -21.11
N GLY A 58 -10.41 -13.88 -21.14
CA GLY A 58 -11.42 -14.91 -20.85
C GLY A 58 -11.27 -15.48 -19.44
N VAL A 59 -11.45 -16.80 -19.33
CA VAL A 59 -11.33 -17.53 -18.04
C VAL A 59 -9.92 -17.43 -17.46
N PHE A 60 -8.90 -17.28 -18.30
CA PHE A 60 -7.51 -17.14 -17.83
C PHE A 60 -7.30 -15.84 -17.04
N GLY A 61 -8.01 -14.77 -17.41
CA GLY A 61 -8.01 -13.51 -16.66
C GLY A 61 -8.53 -13.69 -15.23
N LEU A 62 -9.60 -14.46 -15.02
CA LEU A 62 -10.12 -14.77 -13.68
C LEU A 62 -9.12 -15.54 -12.82
N LEU A 63 -8.39 -16.49 -13.41
CA LEU A 63 -7.36 -17.25 -12.69
C LEU A 63 -6.20 -16.35 -12.26
N LEU A 64 -5.78 -15.41 -13.11
CA LEU A 64 -4.76 -14.42 -12.76
C LEU A 64 -5.24 -13.45 -11.69
N THR A 65 -6.50 -13.01 -11.74
CA THR A 65 -7.10 -12.19 -10.67
C THR A 65 -7.15 -12.95 -9.34
N ALA A 66 -7.59 -14.21 -9.36
CA ALA A 66 -7.56 -15.06 -8.16
C ALA A 66 -6.12 -15.33 -7.67
N GLY A 67 -5.15 -15.43 -8.58
CA GLY A 67 -3.73 -15.54 -8.26
C GLY A 67 -3.17 -14.27 -7.62
N GLY A 68 -3.46 -13.11 -8.21
CA GLY A 68 -3.08 -11.79 -7.68
C GLY A 68 -3.61 -11.55 -6.27
N ALA A 69 -4.80 -12.06 -5.98
CA ALA A 69 -5.37 -12.03 -4.63
C ALA A 69 -4.50 -12.71 -3.57
N THR A 70 -3.70 -13.70 -3.95
CA THR A 70 -2.78 -14.37 -3.00
C THR A 70 -1.50 -13.57 -2.74
N VAL A 71 -1.15 -12.60 -3.58
CA VAL A 71 0.11 -11.85 -3.51
C VAL A 71 0.27 -11.09 -2.19
N PRO A 72 -0.72 -10.32 -1.69
CA PRO A 72 -0.60 -9.65 -0.39
C PRO A 72 -0.40 -10.63 0.76
N TRP A 73 -1.06 -11.79 0.71
CA TRP A 73 -0.92 -12.83 1.74
C TRP A 73 0.47 -13.46 1.72
N VAL A 74 1.01 -13.76 0.53
CA VAL A 74 2.38 -14.26 0.37
C VAL A 74 3.39 -13.22 0.85
N LEU A 75 3.25 -11.95 0.45
CA LEU A 75 4.12 -10.88 0.92
C LEU A 75 4.05 -10.74 2.45
N HIS A 76 2.84 -10.76 3.03
CA HIS A 76 2.67 -10.68 4.48
C HIS A 76 3.35 -11.86 5.19
N ARG A 77 3.26 -13.08 4.63
CA ARG A 77 3.90 -14.27 5.20
C ARG A 77 5.42 -14.22 5.11
N LEU A 78 5.96 -13.70 4.00
CA LEU A 78 7.40 -13.44 3.84
C LEU A 78 7.89 -12.35 4.79
N ALA A 79 7.03 -11.38 5.08
CA ALA A 79 7.25 -10.27 6.00
C ALA A 79 6.99 -10.63 7.48
N ALA A 80 6.48 -11.81 7.80
CA ALA A 80 6.00 -12.16 9.14
C ALA A 80 7.08 -12.14 10.23
N GLY A 81 8.36 -12.24 9.85
CA GLY A 81 9.50 -12.08 10.76
C GLY A 81 9.85 -10.62 11.08
N TYR A 82 9.33 -9.66 10.33
CA TYR A 82 9.68 -8.23 10.40
C TYR A 82 8.42 -7.37 10.43
N ARG A 83 7.61 -7.51 11.50
CA ARG A 83 6.23 -6.96 11.56
C ARG A 83 6.16 -5.50 11.16
N SER A 84 7.15 -4.70 11.52
CA SER A 84 7.21 -3.28 11.24
C SER A 84 7.62 -2.98 9.80
N VAL A 85 8.80 -3.44 9.39
CA VAL A 85 9.39 -3.18 8.07
C VAL A 85 8.59 -3.82 6.95
N GLY A 86 8.00 -4.99 7.23
CA GLY A 86 7.17 -5.74 6.32
C GLY A 86 5.93 -4.99 5.84
N VAL A 87 5.20 -4.35 6.76
CA VAL A 87 4.01 -3.56 6.42
C VAL A 87 4.39 -2.36 5.53
N LEU A 88 5.49 -1.69 5.84
CA LEU A 88 5.99 -0.59 5.02
C LEU A 88 6.41 -1.08 3.63
N PHE A 89 7.10 -2.21 3.53
CA PHE A 89 7.48 -2.81 2.25
C PHE A 89 6.24 -3.14 1.40
N VAL A 90 5.22 -3.75 2.00
CA VAL A 90 3.95 -4.04 1.31
C VAL A 90 3.28 -2.75 0.83
N ALA A 91 3.23 -1.71 1.66
CA ALA A 91 2.67 -0.41 1.28
C ALA A 91 3.43 0.24 0.12
N LEU A 92 4.77 0.16 0.12
CA LEU A 92 5.60 0.68 -0.96
C LEU A 92 5.46 -0.14 -2.25
N ALA A 93 5.42 -1.47 -2.15
CA ALA A 93 5.17 -2.35 -3.28
C ALA A 93 3.79 -2.07 -3.89
N HIS A 94 2.76 -1.88 -3.06
CA HIS A 94 1.42 -1.50 -3.50
C HIS A 94 1.44 -0.14 -4.22
N ALA A 95 2.09 0.88 -3.64
CA ALA A 95 2.23 2.19 -4.28
C ALA A 95 2.99 2.14 -5.62
N ALA A 96 3.97 1.24 -5.76
CA ALA A 96 4.66 1.00 -7.03
C ALA A 96 3.75 0.35 -8.07
N VAL A 97 2.92 -0.62 -7.67
CA VAL A 97 1.93 -1.23 -8.56
C VAL A 97 0.93 -0.19 -9.08
N ASP A 98 0.41 0.69 -8.22
CA ASP A 98 -0.44 1.80 -8.67
C ASP A 98 0.25 2.70 -9.70
N GLY A 99 1.54 2.97 -9.51
CA GLY A 99 2.36 3.73 -10.44
C GLY A 99 2.45 3.06 -11.81
N ALA A 100 2.64 1.74 -11.82
CA ALA A 100 2.64 0.97 -13.05
C ALA A 100 1.28 0.98 -13.74
N VAL A 101 0.19 0.90 -12.96
CA VAL A 101 -1.18 1.02 -13.49
C VAL A 101 -1.41 2.40 -14.09
N LEU A 102 -0.91 3.49 -13.51
CA LEU A 102 -1.01 4.84 -14.08
C LEU A 102 -0.27 4.96 -15.42
N ALA A 103 0.82 4.22 -15.60
CA ALA A 103 1.58 4.21 -16.85
C ALA A 103 0.81 3.50 -17.98
N VAL A 104 0.07 2.44 -17.66
CA VAL A 104 -0.76 1.68 -18.62
C VAL A 104 -2.14 2.33 -18.83
N GLY A 105 -2.70 2.94 -17.78
CA GLY A 105 -4.02 3.56 -17.76
C GLY A 105 -4.13 4.88 -18.52
N SER A 106 -3.09 5.30 -19.27
CA SER A 106 -3.21 6.44 -20.19
C SER A 106 -4.25 6.19 -21.28
N ASP A 107 -4.48 4.93 -21.62
CA ASP A 107 -5.43 4.51 -22.66
C ASP A 107 -6.82 4.20 -22.07
N GLU A 108 -6.92 4.02 -20.75
CA GLU A 108 -8.15 3.70 -20.00
C GLU A 108 -8.40 4.74 -18.89
N PRO A 109 -9.04 5.89 -19.21
CA PRO A 109 -9.15 7.02 -18.29
C PRO A 109 -9.96 6.69 -17.02
N ALA A 110 -10.88 5.74 -17.08
CA ALA A 110 -11.67 5.30 -15.91
C ALA A 110 -10.78 4.61 -14.86
N LEU A 111 -9.84 3.77 -15.31
CA LEU A 111 -8.87 3.11 -14.44
C LEU A 111 -7.96 4.14 -13.78
N ALA A 112 -7.39 5.05 -14.57
CA ALA A 112 -6.52 6.10 -14.05
C ALA A 112 -7.24 7.02 -13.04
N ALA A 113 -8.49 7.43 -13.33
CA ALA A 113 -9.27 8.26 -12.43
C ALA A 113 -9.51 7.57 -11.08
N ALA A 114 -9.75 6.27 -11.09
CA ALA A 114 -9.97 5.51 -9.87
C ALA A 114 -8.67 5.25 -9.09
N VAL A 115 -7.54 5.09 -9.78
CA VAL A 115 -6.21 5.08 -9.15
C VAL A 115 -5.94 6.44 -8.47
N VAL A 116 -6.33 7.56 -9.08
CA VAL A 116 -6.23 8.87 -8.41
C VAL A 116 -7.18 8.97 -7.21
N ALA A 117 -8.43 8.52 -7.37
CA ALA A 117 -9.46 8.67 -6.34
C ALA A 117 -9.21 7.83 -5.09
N HIS A 118 -8.70 6.59 -5.20
CA HIS A 118 -8.39 5.77 -4.01
C HIS A 118 -7.17 6.30 -3.22
N ARG A 119 -6.30 7.08 -3.84
CA ARG A 119 -5.11 7.65 -3.17
C ARG A 119 -5.44 8.73 -2.15
N LEU A 120 -6.59 9.38 -2.31
CA LEU A 120 -7.03 10.42 -1.38
C LEU A 120 -7.33 9.82 0.02
N PRO A 121 -8.11 8.74 0.15
CA PRO A 121 -8.20 8.00 1.41
C PRO A 121 -6.85 7.48 1.93
N VAL A 122 -6.00 6.92 1.08
CA VAL A 122 -4.68 6.39 1.49
C VAL A 122 -3.83 7.50 2.15
N GLY A 123 -3.84 8.71 1.60
CA GLY A 123 -3.14 9.85 2.21
C GLY A 123 -3.62 10.16 3.63
N VAL A 124 -4.92 10.03 3.89
CA VAL A 124 -5.51 10.21 5.24
C VAL A 124 -5.10 9.06 6.17
N VAL A 125 -5.09 7.82 5.68
CA VAL A 125 -4.64 6.66 6.46
C VAL A 125 -3.17 6.82 6.88
N VAL A 126 -2.29 7.30 6.00
CA VAL A 126 -0.89 7.57 6.32
C VAL A 126 -0.76 8.59 7.46
N VAL A 127 -1.57 9.64 7.47
CA VAL A 127 -1.60 10.62 8.57
C VAL A 127 -2.01 9.95 9.88
N VAL A 128 -3.09 9.16 9.86
CA VAL A 128 -3.61 8.48 11.04
C VAL A 128 -2.57 7.50 11.60
N ALA A 129 -1.91 6.74 10.73
CA ALA A 129 -0.82 5.85 11.10
C ALA A 129 0.37 6.59 11.70
N ALA A 130 0.77 7.71 11.10
CA ALA A 130 1.90 8.50 11.56
C ALA A 130 1.70 9.06 12.96
N ARG A 131 0.46 9.31 13.39
CA ARG A 131 0.14 9.83 14.74
C ARG A 131 0.56 8.92 15.88
N ALA A 132 0.71 7.62 15.63
CA ALA A 132 1.17 6.66 16.62
C ALA A 132 2.71 6.67 16.80
N ALA A 133 3.46 7.31 15.90
CA ALA A 133 4.92 7.39 15.98
C ALA A 133 5.40 8.48 16.96
N ARG A 134 6.63 8.35 17.47
CA ARG A 134 7.23 9.37 18.35
C ARG A 134 7.31 10.75 17.72
N ASN A 135 7.57 10.80 16.41
CA ASN A 135 7.71 12.03 15.63
C ASN A 135 6.70 12.08 14.49
N PRO A 136 5.41 12.35 14.78
CA PRO A 136 4.31 12.13 13.84
C PRO A 136 4.47 12.94 12.54
N THR A 137 4.89 14.20 12.63
CA THR A 137 5.08 15.06 11.45
C THR A 137 6.19 14.56 10.53
N ARG A 138 7.36 14.20 11.09
CA ARG A 138 8.50 13.71 10.30
C ARG A 138 8.16 12.37 9.65
N THR A 139 7.54 11.48 10.42
CA THR A 139 7.10 10.16 9.99
C THR A 139 6.07 10.23 8.86
N MET A 140 5.07 11.11 8.99
CA MET A 140 4.05 11.35 7.97
C MET A 140 4.68 11.77 6.63
N TRP A 141 5.57 12.76 6.65
CA TRP A 141 6.23 13.25 5.43
C TRP A 141 7.19 12.23 4.84
N ALA A 142 7.95 11.49 5.66
CA ALA A 142 8.88 10.47 5.21
C ALA A 142 8.15 9.35 4.45
N VAL A 143 7.05 8.83 4.98
CA VAL A 143 6.29 7.77 4.31
C VAL A 143 5.54 8.25 3.10
N THR A 144 4.90 9.42 3.18
CA THR A 144 4.25 10.01 2.01
C THR A 144 5.28 10.18 0.88
N GLY A 145 6.45 10.72 1.18
CA GLY A 145 7.54 10.86 0.22
C GLY A 145 8.01 9.52 -0.35
N ALA A 146 8.16 8.50 0.49
CA ALA A 146 8.54 7.16 0.05
C ALA A 146 7.49 6.52 -0.86
N MET A 147 6.19 6.69 -0.56
CA MET A 147 5.10 6.19 -1.40
C MET A 147 5.01 6.94 -2.75
N VAL A 148 5.23 8.26 -2.76
CA VAL A 148 5.34 9.04 -4.01
C VAL A 148 6.52 8.53 -4.84
N ALA A 149 7.69 8.33 -4.22
CA ALA A 149 8.87 7.81 -4.91
C ALA A 149 8.64 6.39 -5.46
N ALA A 150 8.01 5.51 -4.68
CA ALA A 150 7.64 4.17 -5.12
C ALA A 150 6.66 4.20 -6.30
N THR A 151 5.67 5.11 -6.28
CA THR A 151 4.76 5.32 -7.41
C THR A 151 5.51 5.74 -8.65
N ALA A 152 6.39 6.74 -8.54
CA ALA A 152 7.18 7.21 -9.67
C ALA A 152 8.09 6.10 -10.21
N ALA A 153 8.71 5.31 -9.33
CA ALA A 153 9.51 4.16 -9.73
C ALA A 153 8.68 3.10 -10.49
N GLY A 154 7.47 2.79 -10.01
CA GLY A 154 6.55 1.90 -10.71
C GLY A 154 6.10 2.43 -12.06
N PHE A 155 5.79 3.73 -12.15
CA PHE A 155 5.40 4.40 -13.39
C PHE A 155 6.51 4.37 -14.44
N VAL A 156 7.75 4.68 -14.04
CA VAL A 156 8.92 4.68 -14.95
C VAL A 156 9.36 3.24 -15.28
N GLY A 157 9.19 2.31 -14.34
CA GLY A 157 9.56 0.90 -14.53
C GLY A 157 8.58 0.11 -15.39
N ALA A 158 7.32 0.55 -15.49
CA ALA A 158 6.27 -0.18 -16.19
C ALA A 158 6.57 -0.44 -17.69
N PRO A 159 7.06 0.52 -18.50
CA PRO A 159 7.42 0.25 -19.89
C PRO A 159 8.50 -0.83 -20.03
N GLY A 160 9.49 -0.85 -19.13
CA GLY A 160 10.55 -1.86 -19.11
C GLY A 160 10.06 -3.24 -18.67
N LEU A 161 9.02 -3.29 -17.83
CA LEU A 161 8.34 -4.54 -17.49
C LEU A 161 7.53 -5.04 -18.69
N MET A 162 6.78 -4.15 -19.34
CA MET A 162 5.91 -4.47 -20.47
C MET A 162 6.68 -4.94 -21.71
N SER A 163 7.89 -4.45 -21.94
CA SER A 163 8.72 -4.89 -23.08
C SER A 163 9.22 -6.34 -22.95
N VAL A 164 9.13 -6.93 -21.76
CA VAL A 164 9.55 -8.31 -21.48
C VAL A 164 8.35 -9.26 -21.50
N LEU A 165 7.12 -8.74 -21.34
CA LEU A 165 5.92 -9.57 -21.39
C LEU A 165 5.40 -9.69 -22.83
N PRO A 166 4.84 -10.85 -23.22
CA PRO A 166 4.16 -11.03 -24.52
C PRO A 166 2.98 -10.05 -24.70
N ASP A 167 2.36 -10.01 -25.88
CA ASP A 167 1.23 -9.11 -26.21
C ASP A 167 0.07 -9.12 -25.18
N ALA A 168 -0.07 -10.18 -24.38
CA ALA A 168 -1.03 -10.30 -23.29
C ALA A 168 -0.61 -9.61 -21.96
N GLY A 169 0.62 -9.10 -21.88
CA GLY A 169 1.27 -8.58 -20.68
C GLY A 169 0.49 -7.50 -19.92
N PRO A 170 -0.06 -6.48 -20.60
CA PRO A 170 -0.86 -5.45 -19.95
C PRO A 170 -2.11 -6.04 -19.26
N ALA A 171 -2.83 -6.91 -19.96
CA ALA A 171 -4.04 -7.56 -19.41
C ALA A 171 -3.70 -8.54 -18.27
N MET A 172 -2.55 -9.21 -18.34
CA MET A 172 -2.07 -10.07 -17.24
C MET A 172 -1.70 -9.27 -16.00
N LEU A 173 -1.02 -8.14 -16.17
CA LEU A 173 -0.69 -7.24 -15.07
C LEU A 173 -1.98 -6.70 -14.45
N GLU A 174 -2.92 -6.24 -15.27
CA GLU A 174 -4.21 -5.71 -14.83
C GLU A 174 -5.00 -6.74 -14.02
N ALA A 175 -5.02 -8.01 -14.46
CA ALA A 175 -5.62 -9.11 -13.70
C ALA A 175 -4.95 -9.30 -12.33
N VAL A 176 -3.61 -9.33 -12.28
CA VAL A 176 -2.88 -9.48 -11.02
C VAL A 176 -3.14 -8.29 -10.07
N VAL A 177 -3.15 -7.06 -10.59
CA VAL A 177 -3.48 -5.86 -9.81
C VAL A 177 -4.90 -5.93 -9.27
N ALA A 178 -5.88 -6.31 -10.10
CA ALA A 178 -7.27 -6.50 -9.69
C ALA A 178 -7.36 -7.43 -8.47
N GLY A 179 -6.65 -8.56 -8.54
CA GLY A 179 -6.56 -9.53 -7.45
C GLY A 179 -5.98 -8.96 -6.17
N CYS A 180 -4.82 -8.31 -6.27
CA CYS A 180 -4.12 -7.69 -5.13
C CYS A 180 -5.03 -6.73 -4.36
N SER A 181 -5.80 -5.92 -5.09
CA SER A 181 -6.72 -4.92 -4.53
C SER A 181 -7.97 -5.53 -3.87
N CYS A 182 -8.43 -6.70 -4.32
CA CYS A 182 -9.55 -7.41 -3.69
C CYS A 182 -9.20 -8.06 -2.35
N THR A 183 -7.93 -8.38 -2.11
CA THR A 183 -7.55 -9.18 -0.92
C THR A 183 -6.98 -8.33 0.19
N SER A 184 -6.34 -7.20 -0.12
CA SER A 184 -6.02 -6.17 0.87
C SER A 184 -7.27 -5.63 1.57
N SER A 185 -8.43 -5.74 0.91
CA SER A 185 -9.72 -5.27 1.38
C SER A 185 -10.46 -6.32 2.24
N SER A 186 -10.15 -7.61 2.04
CA SER A 186 -10.80 -8.75 2.70
C SER A 186 -10.02 -9.20 3.95
N CYS A 187 -9.94 -8.36 4.98
CA CYS A 187 -9.45 -8.83 6.28
C CYS A 187 -10.64 -9.41 7.06
N PRO A 188 -10.61 -10.68 7.52
CA PRO A 188 -11.72 -11.27 8.25
C PRO A 188 -11.88 -10.56 9.59
N THR A 189 -13.05 -9.96 9.80
CA THR A 189 -13.54 -9.59 11.13
C THR A 189 -13.90 -10.87 11.86
N ASP A 190 -12.95 -11.41 12.63
CA ASP A 190 -13.23 -12.52 13.53
C ASP A 190 -14.39 -12.15 14.47
N GLY A 191 -15.47 -12.92 14.36
CA GLY A 191 -16.70 -12.75 15.11
C GLY A 191 -16.48 -12.99 16.59
N GLY A 192 -16.19 -11.92 17.33
CA GLY A 192 -16.11 -11.89 18.77
C GLY A 192 -16.72 -10.59 19.30
N VAL A 193 -17.97 -10.66 19.75
CA VAL A 193 -18.70 -9.56 20.38
C VAL A 193 -17.93 -9.08 21.61
N THR A 194 -17.18 -7.97 21.49
CA THR A 194 -17.11 -6.88 22.48
C THR A 194 -16.43 -5.64 21.88
N ARG A 195 -17.25 -4.59 21.67
CA ARG A 195 -16.92 -3.17 21.43
C ARG A 195 -16.17 -2.80 20.12
N PRO A 196 -16.69 -1.84 19.33
CA PRO A 196 -16.00 -1.31 18.15
C PRO A 196 -14.93 -0.31 18.61
N ARG A 197 -13.83 -0.81 19.16
CA ARG A 197 -12.54 -0.18 18.95
C ARG A 197 -11.84 -1.08 17.94
N CYS A 198 -11.80 -0.64 16.69
CA CYS A 198 -11.04 -1.30 15.64
C CYS A 198 -9.66 -1.65 16.18
N LEU A 199 -9.44 -2.94 16.48
CA LEU A 199 -8.11 -3.46 16.79
C LEU A 199 -7.18 -3.29 15.58
N ALA A 200 -7.72 -3.06 14.38
CA ALA A 200 -6.99 -2.82 13.14
C ALA A 200 -6.12 -1.55 13.14
N THR A 201 -6.49 -0.51 13.91
CA THR A 201 -5.55 0.60 14.10
C THR A 201 -4.43 0.15 15.03
N ALA A 202 -4.69 -0.37 16.22
CA ALA A 202 -3.63 -0.73 17.17
C ALA A 202 -2.63 -1.79 16.66
N THR A 203 -3.08 -2.83 15.93
CA THR A 203 -2.21 -3.94 15.50
C THR A 203 -1.32 -3.61 14.30
N VAL A 204 -1.71 -2.64 13.46
CA VAL A 204 -0.90 -2.17 12.33
C VAL A 204 -0.16 -0.88 12.68
N THR A 205 -0.72 0.00 13.51
CA THR A 205 -0.12 1.31 13.80
C THR A 205 1.16 1.19 14.62
N GLU A 206 1.27 0.27 15.58
CA GLU A 206 2.53 0.11 16.34
C GLU A 206 3.70 -0.40 15.49
N PRO A 207 3.57 -1.52 14.74
CA PRO A 207 4.66 -1.98 13.89
C PRO A 207 4.94 -0.99 12.76
N LEU A 208 3.91 -0.44 12.12
CA LEU A 208 4.09 0.57 11.08
C LEU A 208 4.81 1.79 11.67
N ALA A 209 4.33 2.40 12.76
CA ALA A 209 5.00 3.53 13.41
C ALA A 209 6.47 3.27 13.71
N THR A 210 6.81 2.05 14.16
CA THR A 210 8.20 1.64 14.44
C THR A 210 9.06 1.65 13.17
N ALA A 211 8.56 1.06 12.07
CA ALA A 211 9.26 1.07 10.78
C ALA A 211 9.35 2.45 10.15
N MET A 212 8.28 3.24 10.27
CA MET A 212 8.28 4.59 9.77
C MET A 212 9.23 5.49 10.57
N GLU A 213 9.37 5.27 11.88
CA GLU A 213 10.35 5.96 12.73
C GLU A 213 11.78 5.59 12.32
N THR A 214 12.03 4.32 11.96
CA THR A 214 13.34 3.91 11.43
C THR A 214 13.62 4.57 10.08
N LEU A 215 12.64 4.63 9.18
CA LEU A 215 12.78 5.36 7.93
C LEU A 215 13.02 6.85 8.15
N ALA A 216 12.33 7.43 9.13
CA ALA A 216 12.47 8.83 9.48
C ALA A 216 13.88 9.15 9.99
N THR A 217 14.54 8.26 10.75
CA THR A 217 15.91 8.50 11.25
C THR A 217 16.99 8.52 10.17
N VAL A 218 16.71 8.02 8.96
CA VAL A 218 17.65 8.10 7.84
C VAL A 218 17.76 9.56 7.37
N PRO A 219 18.96 10.14 7.28
CA PRO A 219 19.14 11.52 6.81
C PRO A 219 18.66 11.65 5.36
N SER A 220 17.96 12.74 5.03
CA SER A 220 17.33 12.93 3.70
C SER A 220 18.32 13.06 2.54
N THR A 221 19.62 13.17 2.84
CA THR A 221 20.73 13.19 1.89
C THR A 221 21.39 11.83 1.69
N ALA A 222 20.90 10.78 2.38
CA ALA A 222 21.47 9.45 2.27
C ALA A 222 21.16 8.83 0.89
N PRO A 223 22.15 8.22 0.22
CA PRO A 223 21.91 7.53 -1.05
C PRO A 223 20.98 6.33 -0.86
N LEU A 224 20.25 5.94 -1.91
CA LEU A 224 19.25 4.85 -1.89
C LEU A 224 19.80 3.54 -1.29
N ALA A 225 21.10 3.26 -1.52
CA ALA A 225 21.83 2.13 -0.96
C ALA A 225 21.93 2.14 0.58
N THR A 226 21.97 3.33 1.19
CA THR A 226 22.01 3.50 2.65
C THR A 226 20.62 3.31 3.27
N VAL A 227 19.55 3.67 2.54
CA VAL A 227 18.17 3.40 2.95
C VAL A 227 17.92 1.89 2.97
N THR A 228 18.31 1.17 1.90
CA THR A 228 18.20 -0.29 1.84
C THR A 228 19.08 -0.99 2.87
N ALA A 229 20.31 -0.51 3.11
CA ALA A 229 21.18 -1.04 4.15
C ALA A 229 20.63 -0.80 5.57
N SER A 230 19.97 0.34 5.80
CA SER A 230 19.33 0.64 7.09
C SER A 230 18.12 -0.27 7.32
N LEU A 231 17.27 -0.45 6.31
CA LEU A 231 16.15 -1.41 6.33
C LEU A 231 16.62 -2.86 6.53
N ALA A 232 17.74 -3.24 5.89
CA ALA A 232 18.37 -4.55 6.08
C ALA A 232 18.97 -4.73 7.48
N ARG A 233 19.42 -3.65 8.13
CA ARG A 233 19.99 -3.73 9.49
C ARG A 233 18.89 -3.89 10.54
N VAL A 234 17.76 -3.17 10.37
CA VAL A 234 16.59 -3.24 11.25
C VAL A 234 15.97 -4.63 11.26
N THR A 235 15.83 -5.23 10.07
CA THR A 235 15.38 -6.61 9.91
C THR A 235 16.28 -7.58 10.69
N VAL A 236 17.62 -7.52 10.55
CA VAL A 236 18.54 -8.39 11.32
C VAL A 236 18.41 -8.24 12.84
N THR A 237 18.12 -7.04 13.36
CA THR A 237 17.91 -6.83 14.81
C THR A 237 16.59 -7.39 15.34
N GLU A 238 15.50 -7.40 14.55
CA GLU A 238 14.25 -8.05 14.97
C GLU A 238 14.39 -9.58 15.03
N ALA A 239 15.21 -10.18 14.15
CA ALA A 239 15.44 -11.63 14.12
C ALA A 239 16.16 -12.18 15.36
N THR A 240 16.83 -11.34 16.15
CA THR A 240 17.60 -11.76 17.34
C THR A 240 16.83 -11.62 18.66
N VAL A 241 15.62 -11.05 18.66
CA VAL A 241 14.87 -10.72 19.90
C VAL A 241 13.77 -11.73 20.25
N THR A 242 13.44 -12.68 19.37
CA THR A 242 12.38 -13.66 19.61
C THR A 242 12.88 -15.00 20.15
N GLU A 243 13.25 -15.07 21.42
CA GLU A 243 12.94 -16.23 22.29
C GLU A 243 12.96 -15.79 23.77
N PRO A 244 11.79 -15.53 24.40
CA PRO A 244 11.74 -15.45 25.85
C PRO A 244 11.94 -16.85 26.45
N PRO A 245 12.77 -17.02 27.50
CA PRO A 245 12.99 -18.31 28.13
C PRO A 245 11.66 -18.84 28.71
N LEU A 246 11.33 -20.08 28.33
CA LEU A 246 10.20 -20.84 28.86
C LEU A 246 10.25 -20.85 30.40
N ARG A 247 9.33 -20.11 31.04
CA ARG A 247 9.13 -20.19 32.49
C ARG A 247 8.61 -21.60 32.83
N PRO A 248 9.27 -22.33 33.73
CA PRO A 248 8.75 -23.61 34.21
C PRO A 248 7.43 -23.37 34.96
N ARG A 249 6.36 -24.04 34.52
CA ARG A 249 5.10 -24.13 35.28
C ARG A 249 5.39 -24.87 36.58
N ARG A 250 5.10 -24.22 37.71
CA ARG A 250 4.93 -24.85 39.01
C ARG A 250 3.45 -25.12 39.24
#